data_AF-A0A452QCP4-F1
#
_entry.id   AF-A0A452QCP4-F1
#
_cell.length_a   1.000
_cell.length_b   1.000
_cell.length_c   1.000
_cell.angle_alpha   90.00
_cell.angle_beta   90.00
_cell.angle_gamma   90.00
#
_symmetry.space_group_name_H-M   'P 1'
#
loop_
_entity.id
_entity.type
_entity.pdbx_description
1 polymer ?
#
loop_
_entity_poly.entity_id
_entity_poly.type
_entity_poly.pdbx_seq_one_letter_code
_entity_poly.pdbx_strand_id
1 'polypeptide(L)'
;MTIPYGWAKRPMLLRIGKMHPDIPVSVIYGARSCIDGNSGNSIQSLRPHSYVRTIAILGAGHYVYADQPEDFNQKVKEICDTVD
;
A
#
# COMPACT_ATOMS: atom_id res chain seq x y z
N MET A 1 23.98 19.18 -4.93
CA MET A 1 24.02 17.91 -5.69
C MET A 1 22.59 17.40 -5.75
N THR A 2 21.88 17.63 -6.85
CA THR A 2 20.50 17.14 -7.01
C THR A 2 20.57 15.66 -7.40
N ILE A 3 20.28 14.78 -6.44
CA ILE A 3 20.03 13.37 -6.73
C ILE A 3 18.82 13.35 -7.67
N PRO A 4 18.89 12.77 -8.88
CA PRO A 4 17.73 12.68 -9.74
C PRO A 4 16.73 11.75 -9.07
N TYR A 5 15.67 12.32 -8.51
CA TYR A 5 14.56 11.53 -7.96
C TYR A 5 14.00 10.68 -9.11
N GLY A 6 14.15 9.36 -8.98
CA GLY A 6 13.60 8.40 -9.93
C GLY A 6 12.09 8.28 -9.71
N TRP A 7 11.31 8.55 -10.76
CA TRP A 7 9.86 8.36 -10.74
C TRP A 7 9.47 7.09 -11.47
N ALA A 8 8.38 6.46 -11.02
CA ALA A 8 7.81 5.33 -11.74
C ALA A 8 7.38 5.77 -13.15
N LYS A 9 7.99 5.20 -14.18
CA LYS A 9 7.66 5.50 -15.60
C LYS A 9 6.20 5.18 -15.95
N ARG A 10 5.59 4.20 -15.26
CA ARG A 10 4.20 3.76 -15.42
C ARG A 10 3.57 3.51 -14.04
N PRO A 11 3.20 4.56 -13.30
CA PRO A 11 2.73 4.43 -11.92
C PRO A 11 1.43 3.63 -11.86
N MET A 12 1.30 2.74 -10.87
CA MET A 12 0.10 1.91 -10.71
C MET A 12 -1.15 2.75 -10.40
N LEU A 13 -0.98 3.87 -9.68
CA LEU A 13 -2.09 4.72 -9.27
C LEU A 13 -2.96 5.18 -10.45
N LEU A 14 -2.35 5.49 -11.60
CA LEU A 14 -3.08 5.95 -12.79
C LEU A 14 -3.91 4.85 -13.49
N ARG A 15 -3.73 3.59 -13.12
CA ARG A 15 -4.39 2.44 -13.75
C ARG A 15 -5.15 1.55 -12.77
N ILE A 16 -5.05 1.78 -11.47
CA ILE A 16 -5.68 0.96 -10.43
C ILE A 16 -7.22 0.96 -10.52
N GLY A 17 -7.82 2.05 -11.01
CA GLY A 17 -9.27 2.12 -11.24
C GLY A 17 -9.76 1.21 -12.38
N LYS A 18 -8.87 0.73 -13.26
CA LYS A 18 -9.23 -0.17 -14.37
C LYS A 18 -9.25 -1.65 -13.97
N MET A 19 -8.75 -1.98 -12.79
CA MET A 19 -8.74 -3.34 -12.27
C MET A 19 -10.16 -3.75 -11.84
N HIS A 20 -10.49 -5.03 -11.99
CA HIS A 20 -11.84 -5.54 -11.69
C HIS A 20 -12.29 -5.16 -10.26
N PRO A 21 -13.54 -4.70 -10.03
CA PRO A 21 -14.02 -4.29 -8.71
C PRO A 21 -13.92 -5.37 -7.64
N ASP A 22 -14.12 -6.63 -8.03
CA ASP A 22 -14.08 -7.77 -7.10
C ASP A 22 -12.67 -8.13 -6.61
N ILE A 23 -11.62 -7.52 -7.17
CA ILE A 23 -10.25 -7.74 -6.69
C ILE A 23 -9.99 -6.79 -5.50
N PRO A 24 -9.84 -7.32 -4.27
CA PRO A 24 -9.55 -6.50 -3.11
C PRO A 24 -8.11 -5.98 -3.16
N VAL A 25 -7.88 -4.78 -2.65
CA VAL A 25 -6.55 -4.16 -2.58
C VAL A 25 -6.21 -3.79 -1.15
N SER A 26 -5.10 -4.29 -0.63
CA SER A 26 -4.54 -3.89 0.65
C SER A 26 -3.21 -3.17 0.44
N VAL A 27 -3.08 -1.96 0.98
CA VAL A 27 -1.88 -1.13 0.92
C VAL A 27 -1.24 -1.10 2.29
N ILE A 28 -0.03 -1.65 2.41
CA ILE A 28 0.76 -1.65 3.66
C ILE A 28 1.89 -0.64 3.52
N TYR A 29 2.08 0.22 4.52
CA TYR A 29 3.17 1.19 4.56
C TYR A 29 3.66 1.40 6.00
N GLY A 30 4.90 1.88 6.16
CA GLY A 30 5.45 2.19 7.47
C GLY A 30 5.13 3.63 7.89
N ALA A 31 4.72 3.81 9.15
CA ALA A 31 4.28 5.11 9.67
C ALA A 31 5.41 6.16 9.76
N ARG A 32 6.69 5.74 9.70
CA ARG A 32 7.87 6.62 9.72
C ARG A 32 8.47 6.84 8.32
N SER A 33 7.78 6.40 7.27
CA SER A 33 8.20 6.54 5.88
C SER A 33 7.94 7.95 5.34
N CYS A 34 8.79 8.44 4.45
CA CYS A 34 8.52 9.64 3.64
C CYS A 34 7.43 9.40 2.57
N ILE A 35 7.08 8.13 2.34
CA ILE A 35 5.93 7.71 1.53
C ILE A 35 4.80 7.39 2.51
N ASP A 36 3.85 8.32 2.60
CA ASP A 36 2.73 8.29 3.52
C ASP A 36 1.52 7.50 3.00
N GLY A 37 0.44 7.49 3.78
CA GLY A 37 -0.83 6.84 3.43
C GLY A 37 -1.65 7.54 2.35
N ASN A 38 -1.23 8.69 1.80
CA ASN A 38 -2.04 9.44 0.82
C ASN A 38 -2.29 8.66 -0.48
N SER A 39 -1.36 7.78 -0.83
CA SER A 39 -1.54 6.85 -1.95
C SER A 39 -2.70 5.89 -1.70
N GLY A 40 -2.89 5.43 -0.46
CA GLY A 40 -4.01 4.57 -0.07
C GLY A 40 -5.36 5.28 -0.21
N ASN A 41 -5.45 6.53 0.24
CA ASN A 41 -6.66 7.36 0.06
C ASN A 41 -6.99 7.58 -1.42
N SER A 42 -5.96 7.87 -2.23
CA SER A 42 -6.13 8.05 -3.67
C SER A 42 -6.64 6.76 -4.35
N ILE A 43 -6.15 5.59 -3.92
CA ILE A 43 -6.64 4.29 -4.43
C ILE A 43 -8.10 4.06 -4.04
N GLN A 44 -8.51 4.39 -2.81
CA GLN A 44 -9.90 4.30 -2.37
C GLN A 44 -10.82 5.17 -3.24
N SER A 45 -10.43 6.42 -3.50
CA SER A 45 -11.21 7.32 -4.36
C SER A 45 -11.31 6.83 -5.81
N LEU A 46 -10.27 6.17 -6.32
CA LEU A 46 -10.25 5.61 -7.68
C LEU A 46 -10.97 4.27 -7.81
N ARG A 47 -11.30 3.61 -6.69
CA ARG A 47 -11.98 2.31 -6.64
C ARG A 47 -13.17 2.33 -5.66
N PRO A 48 -14.18 3.21 -5.87
CA PRO A 48 -15.27 3.40 -4.90
C PRO A 48 -16.17 2.17 -4.70
N HIS A 49 -16.19 1.24 -5.66
CA HIS A 49 -16.99 0.02 -5.63
C HIS A 49 -16.18 -1.25 -5.34
N SER A 50 -14.98 -1.11 -4.76
CA SER A 50 -14.08 -2.22 -4.47
C SER A 50 -13.55 -2.12 -3.05
N TYR A 51 -13.22 -3.27 -2.46
CA TYR A 51 -12.54 -3.29 -1.17
C TYR A 51 -11.12 -2.73 -1.29
N VAL A 52 -10.87 -1.63 -0.60
CA VAL A 52 -9.54 -1.05 -0.46
C VAL A 52 -9.26 -0.82 1.01
N ARG A 53 -8.19 -1.42 1.53
CA ARG A 53 -7.73 -1.23 2.90
C ARG A 53 -6.34 -0.62 2.92
N THR A 54 -6.10 0.29 3.85
CA THR A 54 -4.79 0.91 4.06
C THR A 54 -4.33 0.61 5.48
N ILE A 55 -3.12 0.09 5.64
CA ILE A 55 -2.57 -0.41 6.90
C ILE A 55 -1.23 0.27 7.14
N ALA A 56 -1.14 0.98 8.27
CA ALA A 56 0.10 1.57 8.75
C ALA A 56 0.78 0.63 9.76
N ILE A 57 2.07 0.35 9.56
CA ILE A 57 2.89 -0.36 10.54
C ILE A 57 3.69 0.66 11.33
N LEU A 58 3.41 0.72 12.63
CA LEU A 58 4.09 1.63 13.55
C LEU A 58 5.55 1.20 13.74
N GLY A 59 6.46 2.15 13.93
CA GLY A 59 7.89 1.85 14.08
C GLY A 59 8.63 1.52 12.78
N ALA A 60 7.94 1.30 11.67
CA ALA A 60 8.54 1.00 10.36
C ALA A 60 8.69 2.22 9.45
N GLY A 61 9.76 2.24 8.65
CA GLY A 61 10.02 3.15 7.55
C GLY A 61 9.54 2.60 6.20
N HIS A 62 10.29 2.88 5.12
CA HIS A 62 9.88 2.44 3.77
C HIS A 62 10.02 0.92 3.58
N TYR A 63 11.05 0.31 4.16
CA TYR A 63 11.29 -1.13 4.11
C TYR A 63 10.57 -1.84 5.24
N VAL A 64 9.24 -1.81 5.19
CA VAL A 64 8.36 -2.26 6.29
C VAL A 64 8.68 -3.68 6.75
N TYR A 65 8.91 -4.59 5.79
CA TYR A 65 9.26 -5.99 6.05
C TYR A 65 10.61 -6.17 6.76
N ALA A 66 11.51 -5.19 6.69
CA ALA A 66 12.81 -5.24 7.33
C ALA A 66 12.79 -4.56 8.71
N ASP A 67 12.06 -3.45 8.84
CA ASP A 67 11.99 -2.69 10.10
C ASP A 67 11.08 -3.35 11.14
N GLN A 68 9.99 -3.99 10.71
CA GLN A 68 8.99 -4.64 11.58
C GLN A 68 8.51 -5.97 10.94
N PRO A 69 9.37 -6.99 10.84
CA PRO A 69 9.06 -8.22 10.12
C PRO A 69 7.88 -9.00 10.74
N GLU A 70 7.77 -9.06 12.07
CA GLU A 70 6.71 -9.78 12.76
C GLU A 70 5.34 -9.15 12.48
N ASP A 71 5.21 -7.83 12.70
CA ASP A 71 3.98 -7.09 12.47
C ASP A 71 3.59 -7.12 10.98
N PHE A 72 4.57 -6.97 10.07
CA PHE A 72 4.33 -7.07 8.64
C PHE A 72 3.77 -8.44 8.26
N ASN A 73 4.43 -9.52 8.68
CA ASN A 73 4.01 -10.88 8.36
C ASN A 73 2.64 -11.21 8.96
N GLN A 74 2.37 -10.75 10.19
CA GLN A 74 1.07 -10.93 10.83
C GLN A 74 -0.04 -10.24 10.03
N LYS A 75 0.19 -9.00 9.58
CA LYS A 75 -0.78 -8.26 8.74
C LYS A 75 -0.98 -8.92 7.38
N VAL A 76 0.07 -9.46 6.77
CA VAL A 76 -0.06 -10.22 5.51
C VAL A 76 -0.93 -11.46 5.71
N LYS A 77 -0.72 -12.24 6.77
CA LYS A 77 -1.54 -13.41 7.08
C LYS A 77 -3.00 -13.04 7.30
N GLU A 78 -3.26 -12.01 8.11
CA GLU A 78 -4.63 -11.50 8.34
C GLU A 78 -5.33 -11.10 7.03
N ILE A 79 -4.61 -10.54 6.05
CA ILE A 79 -5.19 -10.23 4.74
C ILE A 79 -5.49 -11.50 3.96
N CYS A 80 -4.55 -12.45 3.94
CA CYS A 80 -4.75 -13.73 3.25
C CYS A 80 -5.94 -14.52 3.83
N ASP A 81 -6.17 -14.46 5.14
CA ASP A 81 -7.30 -15.13 5.78
C ASP A 81 -8.66 -14.47 5.47
N THR A 82 -8.66 -13.27 4.87
CA THR A 82 -9.89 -12.55 4.48
C THR A 82 -10.30 -12.77 3.02
N VAL A 83 -9.52 -13.53 2.26
CA VAL A 83 -9.78 -13.82 0.85
C VAL A 83 -9.87 -15.34 0.65
N ASP A 84 -10.94 -15.79 -0.01
CA ASP A 84 -11.19 -17.20 -0.39
C ASP A 84 -10.61 -17.50 -1.79
#